data_AF-A0A451BNM0-F1
#
_entry.id   AF-A0A451BNM0-F1
#
_cell.length_a   1.000
_cell.length_b   1.000
_cell.length_c   1.000
_cell.angle_alpha   90.00
_cell.angle_beta   90.00
_cell.angle_gamma   90.00
#
_symmetry.space_group_name_H-M   'P 1'
#
loop_
_entity.id
_entity.type
_entity.pdbx_description
1 polymer ?
#
loop_
_entity_poly.entity_id
_entity_poly.type
_entity_poly.pdbx_seq_one_letter_code
_entity_poly.pdbx_strand_id
1 'polypeptide(L)'
;MTTDIDGDIAEVINAAKAGRIVYFFGAGVSAGVQGLPNGTKLSEWFTEQLWRDGKLEEPPDRASHDENSRYYDDLGDVCEELQLSSQLYEQAFGRPRLVEILAEQYGRVEPALHGLPHIYDRIIQCVKRKKEAGQETQPTIFFTTNFDNLLELTLERHGVEYDLLLHERMANPAKPPDFHYRQNSSLKTNNNFERIDRLSPPNIPNKNPLVIKLHGCLQERCVESGREKIPLTVTDQDYLSPSLYKLHEFLPVSIRLKLLDNDWLFFGYSFKDLHVRLFIRHLYQFSPSKRVPRIFAMSRGSNLLKTIRKSQGIQMIPYQPNLFTRGLCGSGQEEQSP
;
A
#
# COMPACT_ATOMS: atom_id res chain seq x y z
N MET A 1 -12.30 12.19 27.57
CA MET A 1 -13.23 11.36 26.79
C MET A 1 -12.53 10.06 26.45
N THR A 2 -12.83 8.99 27.17
CA THR A 2 -12.44 7.62 26.79
C THR A 2 -13.31 7.23 25.60
N THR A 3 -12.77 7.34 24.39
CA THR A 3 -13.39 6.75 23.20
C THR A 3 -13.62 5.27 23.47
N ASP A 4 -14.83 4.79 23.16
CA ASP A 4 -15.18 3.37 23.21
C ASP A 4 -14.40 2.63 22.12
N ILE A 5 -13.13 2.32 22.43
CA ILE A 5 -12.19 1.63 21.54
C ILE A 5 -12.77 0.28 21.10
N ASP A 6 -13.52 -0.38 21.99
CA ASP A 6 -14.19 -1.64 21.73
C ASP A 6 -15.36 -1.46 20.76
N GLY A 7 -16.09 -0.35 20.87
CA GLY A 7 -17.11 0.06 19.91
C GLY A 7 -16.55 0.31 18.50
N ASP A 8 -15.48 1.09 18.39
CA ASP A 8 -14.83 1.41 17.10
C ASP A 8 -14.31 0.15 16.39
N ILE A 9 -13.63 -0.75 17.12
CA ILE A 9 -13.12 -1.98 16.51
C ILE A 9 -14.25 -2.94 16.13
N ALA A 10 -15.30 -3.06 16.95
CA ALA A 10 -16.47 -3.88 16.65
C ALA A 10 -17.19 -3.39 15.38
N GLU A 11 -17.31 -2.08 15.20
CA GLU A 11 -17.87 -1.47 14.00
C GLU A 11 -17.10 -1.87 12.73
N VAL A 12 -15.77 -1.82 12.78
CA VAL A 12 -14.91 -2.24 11.66
C VAL A 12 -15.02 -3.74 11.40
N ILE A 13 -15.03 -4.57 12.46
CA ILE A 13 -15.22 -6.02 12.34
C ILE A 13 -16.56 -6.32 11.66
N ASN A 14 -17.63 -5.63 12.05
CA ASN A 14 -18.96 -5.82 11.46
C ASN A 14 -18.99 -5.41 9.99
N ALA A 15 -18.36 -4.29 9.63
CA ALA A 15 -18.22 -3.87 8.24
C ALA A 15 -17.40 -4.90 7.42
N ALA A 16 -16.29 -5.39 7.97
CA ALA A 16 -15.44 -6.40 7.34
C ALA A 16 -16.19 -7.73 7.16
N LYS A 17 -16.95 -8.19 8.16
CA LYS A 17 -17.82 -9.38 8.08
C LYS A 17 -18.87 -9.26 6.99
N ALA A 18 -19.49 -8.08 6.87
CA ALA A 18 -20.46 -7.77 5.83
C ALA A 18 -19.86 -7.60 4.42
N GLY A 19 -18.54 -7.76 4.25
CA GLY A 19 -17.87 -7.56 2.96
C GLY A 19 -17.86 -6.09 2.51
N ARG A 20 -18.00 -5.15 3.47
CA ARG A 20 -18.11 -3.71 3.19
C ARG A 20 -16.78 -2.95 3.36
N ILE A 21 -15.65 -3.66 3.40
CA ILE A 21 -14.33 -3.08 3.67
C ILE A 21 -13.41 -3.26 2.47
N VAL A 22 -12.82 -2.14 2.04
CA VAL A 22 -11.61 -2.10 1.21
C VAL A 22 -10.42 -2.04 2.15
N TYR A 23 -9.54 -3.03 2.05
CA TYR A 23 -8.32 -3.08 2.86
C TYR A 23 -7.23 -2.29 2.17
N PHE A 24 -6.57 -1.38 2.88
CA PHE A 24 -5.42 -0.64 2.39
C PHE A 24 -4.20 -0.99 3.24
N PHE A 25 -3.17 -1.54 2.59
CA PHE A 25 -1.93 -1.94 3.25
C PHE A 25 -0.78 -1.01 2.88
N GLY A 26 -0.17 -0.41 3.90
CA GLY A 26 1.05 0.37 3.78
C GLY A 26 2.31 -0.45 4.09
N ALA A 27 3.47 0.18 3.89
CA ALA A 27 4.77 -0.47 4.06
C ALA A 27 5.00 -0.95 5.50
N GLY A 28 4.33 -0.35 6.50
CA GLY A 28 4.42 -0.77 7.89
C GLY A 28 3.86 -2.18 8.17
N VAL A 29 3.08 -2.75 7.25
CA VAL A 29 2.63 -4.16 7.35
C VAL A 29 3.72 -5.14 6.93
N SER A 30 4.49 -4.77 5.90
CA SER A 30 5.61 -5.58 5.40
C SER A 30 6.91 -5.34 6.17
N ALA A 31 7.04 -4.19 6.85
CA ALA A 31 8.26 -3.81 7.54
C ALA A 31 8.74 -4.84 8.57
N GLY A 32 10.03 -5.18 8.51
CA GLY A 32 10.68 -6.15 9.40
C GLY A 32 10.43 -7.61 9.03
N VAL A 33 9.44 -7.90 8.17
CA VAL A 33 9.24 -9.24 7.63
C VAL A 33 10.37 -9.54 6.65
N GLN A 34 11.10 -10.64 6.87
CA GLN A 34 12.27 -11.01 6.07
C GLN A 34 13.33 -9.89 5.95
N GLY A 35 13.43 -9.01 6.96
CA GLY A 35 14.38 -7.90 6.95
C GLY A 35 13.99 -6.71 6.08
N LEU A 36 12.77 -6.68 5.51
CA LEU A 36 12.31 -5.57 4.68
C LEU A 36 12.38 -4.23 5.45
N PRO A 37 13.03 -3.19 4.89
CA PRO A 37 13.08 -1.89 5.53
C PRO A 37 11.68 -1.24 5.51
N ASN A 38 11.41 -0.40 6.50
CA ASN A 38 10.31 0.55 6.38
C ASN A 38 10.78 1.77 5.58
N GLY A 39 9.86 2.66 5.19
CA GLY A 39 10.19 3.83 4.40
C GLY A 39 11.26 4.73 5.04
N THR A 40 11.24 4.88 6.36
CA THR A 40 12.24 5.67 7.11
C THR A 40 13.64 5.06 7.00
N LYS A 41 13.79 3.75 7.26
CA LYS A 41 15.07 3.06 7.15
C LYS A 41 15.64 3.07 5.74
N LEU A 42 14.78 2.95 4.72
CA LEU A 42 15.23 3.06 3.33
C LEU A 42 15.66 4.49 3.01
N SER A 43 14.92 5.48 3.50
CA SER A 43 15.24 6.90 3.34
C SER A 43 16.59 7.25 3.98
N GLU A 44 16.81 6.81 5.22
CA GLU A 44 18.11 6.91 5.92
C GLU A 44 19.23 6.29 5.08
N TRP A 45 19.01 5.09 4.53
CA TRP A 45 20.00 4.41 3.69
C TRP A 45 20.34 5.21 2.43
N PHE A 46 19.35 5.79 1.73
CA PHE A 46 19.59 6.61 0.55
C PHE A 46 20.45 7.83 0.89
N THR A 47 20.13 8.53 1.98
CA THR A 47 20.90 9.69 2.44
C THR A 47 22.33 9.29 2.82
N GLU A 48 22.52 8.16 3.52
CA GLU A 48 23.84 7.63 3.84
C GLU A 48 24.69 7.33 2.61
N GLN A 49 24.11 6.73 1.56
CA GLN A 49 24.85 6.50 0.31
C GLN A 49 25.25 7.80 -0.37
N LEU A 50 24.32 8.76 -0.43
CA LEU A 50 24.60 10.07 -1.02
C LEU A 50 25.76 10.78 -0.32
N TRP A 51 25.87 10.69 1.01
CA TRP A 51 27.03 11.21 1.74
C TRP A 51 28.32 10.47 1.44
N ARG A 52 28.30 9.13 1.52
CA ARG A 52 29.51 8.31 1.30
C ARG A 52 30.13 8.53 -0.08
N ASP A 53 29.30 8.82 -1.07
CA ASP A 53 29.72 9.06 -2.45
C ASP A 53 29.97 10.55 -2.76
N GLY A 54 29.96 11.42 -1.74
CA GLY A 54 30.20 12.86 -1.89
C GLY A 54 29.16 13.60 -2.74
N LYS A 55 27.92 13.09 -2.77
CA LYS A 55 26.78 13.69 -3.49
C LYS A 55 25.97 14.67 -2.65
N LEU A 56 26.12 14.59 -1.33
CA LEU A 56 25.65 15.60 -0.37
C LEU A 56 26.85 16.19 0.34
N GLU A 57 26.76 17.46 0.72
CA GLU A 57 27.78 18.11 1.55
C GLU A 57 27.98 17.32 2.85
N GLU A 58 29.23 17.16 3.28
CA GLU A 58 29.49 16.48 4.55
C GLU A 58 28.84 17.28 5.68
N PRO A 59 28.17 16.59 6.63
CA PRO A 59 27.66 17.27 7.80
C PRO A 59 28.80 17.98 8.53
N PRO A 60 28.63 19.24 8.95
CA PRO A 60 29.66 19.94 9.70
C PRO A 60 30.00 19.14 10.97
N ASP A 61 31.29 19.08 11.27
CA ASP A 61 31.85 18.22 12.32
C ASP A 61 31.07 18.39 13.65
N ARG A 62 30.68 17.29 14.29
CA ARG A 62 29.74 17.28 15.44
C ARG A 62 30.18 18.13 16.64
N ALA A 63 31.44 18.58 16.65
CA ALA A 63 32.03 19.41 17.68
C ALA A 63 31.63 20.90 17.61
N SER A 64 31.10 21.40 16.49
CA SER A 64 30.64 22.80 16.34
C SER A 64 29.11 22.90 16.36
N HIS A 65 28.49 22.55 17.49
CA HIS A 65 27.04 22.65 17.70
C HIS A 65 26.51 24.09 17.89
N ASP A 66 27.20 25.10 17.35
CA ASP A 66 26.72 26.48 17.33
C ASP A 66 26.40 26.87 15.87
N GLU A 67 25.16 27.30 15.65
CA GLU A 67 24.55 27.82 14.41
C GLU A 67 24.27 26.86 13.23
N ASN A 68 24.89 25.68 13.12
CA ASN A 68 24.63 24.71 12.04
C ASN A 68 23.48 23.69 12.29
N SER A 69 22.57 23.95 13.23
CA SER A 69 21.43 23.02 13.49
C SER A 69 20.51 22.87 12.29
N ARG A 70 20.31 23.95 11.52
CA ARG A 70 19.33 23.97 10.42
C ARG A 70 19.64 22.97 9.31
N TYR A 71 20.92 22.75 9.00
CA TYR A 71 21.30 21.76 7.98
C TYR A 71 20.90 20.34 8.40
N TYR A 72 21.10 20.00 9.67
CA TYR A 72 20.70 18.71 10.21
C TYR A 72 19.19 18.59 10.38
N ASP A 73 18.49 19.70 10.67
CA ASP A 73 17.04 19.76 10.73
C ASP A 73 16.43 19.54 9.33
N ASP A 74 16.91 20.26 8.31
CA ASP A 74 16.47 20.16 6.91
C ASP A 74 16.73 18.75 6.34
N LEU A 75 17.88 18.15 6.67
CA LEU A 75 18.21 16.81 6.22
C LEU A 75 17.49 15.72 7.03
N GLY A 76 17.18 15.99 8.30
CA GLY A 76 16.28 15.18 9.10
C GLY A 76 14.91 15.09 8.44
N ASP A 77 14.38 16.23 7.98
CA ASP A 77 13.12 16.31 7.26
C ASP A 77 13.14 15.50 5.95
N VAL A 78 14.23 15.57 5.17
CA VAL A 78 14.42 14.74 3.97
C VAL A 78 14.52 13.25 4.32
N CYS A 79 15.25 12.89 5.38
CA CYS A 79 15.37 11.50 5.85
C CYS A 79 14.03 10.93 6.32
N GLU A 80 13.10 11.76 6.80
CA GLU A 80 11.78 11.30 7.20
C GLU A 80 10.84 10.98 6.02
N GLU A 81 11.15 11.49 4.82
CA GLU A 81 10.30 11.37 3.63
C GLU A 81 10.97 10.55 2.51
N LEU A 82 10.56 9.29 2.42
CA LEU A 82 11.06 8.36 1.39
C LEU A 82 10.97 8.94 -0.03
N GLN A 83 9.93 9.74 -0.32
CA GLN A 83 9.75 10.36 -1.63
C GLN A 83 10.87 11.35 -1.98
N LEU A 84 11.27 12.19 -1.03
CA LEU A 84 12.30 13.20 -1.22
C LEU A 84 13.69 12.56 -1.27
N SER A 85 14.01 11.65 -0.35
CA SER A 85 15.29 10.94 -0.38
C SER A 85 15.46 10.11 -1.65
N SER A 86 14.39 9.45 -2.12
CA SER A 86 14.41 8.75 -3.42
C SER A 86 14.59 9.72 -4.59
N GLN A 87 14.00 10.91 -4.53
CA GLN A 87 14.15 11.94 -5.57
C GLN A 87 15.59 12.45 -5.66
N LEU A 88 16.23 12.71 -4.52
CA LEU A 88 17.64 13.11 -4.46
C LEU A 88 18.56 11.99 -4.95
N TYR A 89 18.28 10.75 -4.54
CA TYR A 89 19.04 9.59 -5.01
C TYR A 89 18.93 9.40 -6.53
N GLU A 90 17.73 9.56 -7.09
CA GLU A 90 17.51 9.54 -8.55
C GLU A 90 18.28 10.65 -9.27
N GLN A 91 18.31 11.86 -8.73
CA GLN A 91 19.07 12.96 -9.34
C GLN A 91 20.58 12.71 -9.36
N ALA A 92 21.11 12.08 -8.30
CA ALA A 92 22.54 11.82 -8.17
C ALA A 92 23.03 10.61 -8.99
N PHE A 93 22.24 9.53 -9.04
CA PHE A 93 22.66 8.24 -9.61
C PHE A 93 21.81 7.74 -10.78
N GLY A 94 20.71 8.42 -11.09
CA GLY A 94 19.76 8.05 -12.13
C GLY A 94 18.73 7.00 -11.69
N ARG A 95 17.60 6.99 -12.40
CA ARG A 95 16.48 6.08 -12.14
C ARG A 95 16.84 4.59 -12.19
N PRO A 96 17.67 4.09 -13.14
CA PRO A 96 18.00 2.67 -13.20
C PRO A 96 18.64 2.17 -11.90
N ARG A 97 19.54 2.96 -11.30
CA ARG A 97 20.18 2.62 -10.04
C ARG A 97 19.20 2.63 -8.87
N LEU A 98 18.30 3.61 -8.80
CA LEU A 98 17.23 3.63 -7.80
C LEU A 98 16.36 2.36 -7.87
N VAL A 99 15.92 1.98 -9.08
CA VAL A 99 15.09 0.78 -9.30
C VAL A 99 15.83 -0.50 -8.92
N GLU A 100 17.13 -0.58 -9.23
CA GLU A 100 17.98 -1.71 -8.85
C GLU A 100 18.02 -1.87 -7.32
N ILE A 101 18.35 -0.81 -6.58
CA ILE A 101 18.38 -0.85 -5.11
C ILE A 101 17.01 -1.24 -4.55
N LEU A 102 15.93 -0.64 -5.05
CA LEU A 102 14.59 -1.00 -4.60
C LEU A 102 14.32 -2.49 -4.83
N ALA A 103 14.68 -3.03 -6.00
CA ALA A 103 14.54 -4.45 -6.31
C ALA A 103 15.40 -5.35 -5.39
N GLU A 104 16.60 -4.92 -5.01
CA GLU A 104 17.43 -5.64 -4.04
C GLU A 104 16.78 -5.68 -2.65
N GLN A 105 16.23 -4.55 -2.21
CA GLN A 105 15.65 -4.41 -0.87
C GLN A 105 14.26 -5.04 -0.75
N TYR A 106 13.42 -4.94 -1.77
CA TYR A 106 12.00 -5.36 -1.73
C TYR A 106 11.62 -6.44 -2.75
N GLY A 107 12.45 -6.70 -3.75
CA GLY A 107 12.16 -7.68 -4.81
C GLY A 107 12.54 -9.11 -4.43
N ARG A 108 13.46 -9.29 -3.47
CA ARG A 108 13.99 -10.61 -3.04
C ARG A 108 13.16 -11.28 -1.94
N VAL A 109 11.85 -11.05 -1.91
CA VAL A 109 10.96 -11.71 -0.95
C VAL A 109 10.69 -13.12 -1.42
N GLU A 110 11.20 -14.10 -0.69
CA GLU A 110 10.98 -15.50 -0.99
C GLU A 110 9.75 -16.05 -0.24
N PRO A 111 9.09 -17.09 -0.78
CA PRO A 111 8.09 -17.87 -0.05
C PRO A 111 8.74 -18.69 1.08
N ALA A 112 9.28 -18.05 2.11
CA ALA A 112 9.76 -18.76 3.29
C ALA A 112 8.58 -19.29 4.12
N LEU A 113 8.72 -20.51 4.68
CA LEU A 113 7.72 -21.15 5.55
C LEU A 113 7.32 -20.27 6.75
N HIS A 114 8.26 -19.46 7.24
CA HIS A 114 8.09 -18.48 8.31
C HIS A 114 8.42 -17.08 7.77
N GLY A 115 7.53 -16.10 7.96
CA GLY A 115 7.78 -14.72 7.55
C GLY A 115 6.78 -14.15 6.54
N LEU A 116 5.48 -14.40 6.72
CA LEU A 116 4.42 -13.58 6.14
C LEU A 116 3.81 -12.70 7.24
N PRO A 117 3.34 -11.48 6.94
CA PRO A 117 2.66 -10.65 7.94
C PRO A 117 1.43 -11.38 8.51
N HIS A 118 1.38 -11.56 9.83
CA HIS A 118 0.26 -12.24 10.52
C HIS A 118 -1.11 -11.63 10.16
N ILE A 119 -1.16 -10.32 9.93
CA ILE A 119 -2.41 -9.64 9.54
C ILE A 119 -2.89 -10.06 8.14
N TYR A 120 -2.00 -10.29 7.18
CA TYR A 120 -2.37 -10.82 5.87
C TYR A 120 -2.93 -12.22 6.02
N ASP A 121 -2.20 -13.09 6.75
CA ASP A 121 -2.57 -14.48 6.95
C ASP A 121 -4.01 -14.61 7.48
N ARG A 122 -4.33 -13.87 8.55
CA ARG A 122 -5.66 -13.91 9.17
C ARG A 122 -6.77 -13.33 8.29
N ILE A 123 -6.52 -12.21 7.62
CA ILE A 123 -7.52 -11.59 6.73
C ILE A 123 -7.80 -12.54 5.56
N ILE A 124 -6.77 -13.13 4.96
CA ILE A 124 -6.90 -14.01 3.80
C ILE A 124 -7.58 -15.33 4.17
N GLN A 125 -7.28 -15.92 5.33
CA GLN A 125 -8.04 -17.06 5.86
C GLN A 125 -9.53 -16.74 6.00
N CYS A 126 -9.88 -15.53 6.45
CA CYS A 126 -11.27 -15.09 6.52
C CYS A 126 -11.90 -14.97 5.13
N VAL A 127 -11.20 -14.37 4.16
CA VAL A 127 -11.68 -14.24 2.78
C VAL A 127 -11.93 -15.61 2.16
N LYS A 128 -10.96 -16.53 2.30
CA LYS A 128 -11.08 -17.92 1.84
C LYS A 128 -12.35 -18.59 2.37
N ARG A 129 -12.54 -18.58 3.70
CA ARG A 129 -13.70 -19.22 4.34
C ARG A 129 -15.02 -18.64 3.85
N LYS A 130 -15.11 -17.32 3.66
CA LYS A 130 -16.33 -16.69 3.12
C LYS A 130 -16.59 -17.11 1.67
N LYS A 131 -15.54 -17.17 0.85
CA LYS A 131 -15.62 -17.62 -0.54
C LYS A 131 -16.11 -19.07 -0.62
N GLU A 132 -15.51 -19.97 0.18
CA GLU A 132 -15.87 -21.39 0.26
C GLU A 132 -17.30 -21.60 0.80
N ALA A 133 -17.74 -20.76 1.73
CA ALA A 133 -19.10 -20.80 2.27
C ALA A 133 -20.16 -20.14 1.35
N GLY A 134 -19.77 -19.58 0.20
CA GLY A 134 -20.67 -18.83 -0.68
C GLY A 134 -21.25 -17.55 -0.06
N GLN A 135 -20.60 -17.02 0.99
CA GLN A 135 -21.03 -15.84 1.73
C GLN A 135 -20.46 -14.53 1.16
N GLU A 136 -19.53 -14.62 0.21
CA GLU A 136 -18.94 -13.46 -0.46
C GLU A 136 -19.88 -12.95 -1.55
N THR A 137 -20.64 -11.89 -1.25
CA THR A 137 -21.55 -11.24 -2.22
C THR A 137 -20.82 -10.36 -3.22
N GLN A 138 -19.61 -9.90 -2.86
CA GLN A 138 -18.74 -9.09 -3.70
C GLN A 138 -17.28 -9.45 -3.39
N PRO A 139 -16.39 -9.48 -4.38
CA PRO A 139 -15.00 -9.77 -4.15
C PRO A 139 -14.32 -8.74 -3.26
N THR A 140 -13.55 -9.24 -2.31
CA THR A 140 -12.72 -8.42 -1.44
C THR A 140 -11.69 -7.61 -2.24
N ILE A 141 -11.54 -6.32 -1.94
CA ILE A 141 -10.54 -5.46 -2.59
C ILE A 141 -9.41 -5.18 -1.61
N PHE A 142 -8.18 -5.40 -2.09
CA PHE A 142 -6.94 -5.07 -1.39
C PHE A 142 -6.20 -3.98 -2.17
N PHE A 143 -6.02 -2.81 -1.57
CA PHE A 143 -5.12 -1.76 -2.04
C PHE A 143 -3.78 -1.88 -1.34
N THR A 144 -2.70 -1.63 -2.07
CA THR A 144 -1.37 -1.52 -1.47
C THR A 144 -0.48 -0.54 -2.22
N THR A 145 0.39 0.12 -1.46
CA THR A 145 1.50 0.93 -1.97
C THR A 145 2.83 0.19 -1.89
N ASN A 146 2.81 -1.07 -1.46
CA ASN A 146 4.02 -1.85 -1.22
C ASN A 146 4.54 -2.42 -2.54
N PHE A 147 5.85 -2.41 -2.69
CA PHE A 147 6.51 -2.99 -3.86
C PHE A 147 6.69 -4.51 -3.75
N ASP A 148 6.73 -5.04 -2.53
CA ASP A 148 6.83 -6.48 -2.23
C ASP A 148 5.57 -7.26 -2.66
N ASN A 149 5.65 -8.59 -2.70
CA ASN A 149 4.56 -9.49 -3.07
C ASN A 149 4.05 -10.31 -1.88
N LEU A 150 4.23 -9.85 -0.64
CA LEU A 150 3.86 -10.62 0.55
C LEU A 150 2.35 -10.89 0.62
N LEU A 151 1.53 -9.94 0.13
CA LEU A 151 0.07 -10.11 0.08
C LEU A 151 -0.32 -11.22 -0.90
N GLU A 152 0.24 -11.18 -2.10
CA GLU A 152 0.06 -12.15 -3.18
C GLU A 152 0.55 -13.54 -2.77
N LEU A 153 1.74 -13.63 -2.16
CA LEU A 153 2.27 -14.86 -1.60
C LEU A 153 1.36 -15.44 -0.52
N THR A 154 0.74 -14.60 0.30
CA THR A 154 -0.20 -15.04 1.33
C THR A 154 -1.48 -15.58 0.70
N LEU A 155 -2.02 -14.93 -0.34
CA LEU A 155 -3.17 -15.43 -1.09
C LEU A 155 -2.89 -16.82 -1.67
N GLU A 156 -1.72 -17.01 -2.26
CA GLU A 156 -1.31 -18.29 -2.85
C GLU A 156 -1.06 -19.39 -1.84
N ARG A 157 -0.44 -19.06 -0.70
CA ARG A 157 -0.26 -19.99 0.41
C ARG A 157 -1.59 -20.56 0.88
N HIS A 158 -2.64 -19.74 0.85
CA HIS A 158 -4.00 -20.16 1.22
C HIS A 158 -4.80 -20.77 0.06
N GLY A 159 -4.25 -20.83 -1.15
CA GLY A 159 -4.96 -21.32 -2.33
C GLY A 159 -6.11 -20.41 -2.75
N VAL A 160 -6.01 -19.10 -2.48
CA VAL A 160 -7.02 -18.11 -2.88
C VAL A 160 -6.59 -17.50 -4.21
N GLU A 161 -7.30 -17.86 -5.28
CA GLU A 161 -7.18 -17.18 -6.58
C GLU A 161 -7.53 -15.70 -6.42
N TYR A 162 -6.70 -14.82 -7.00
CA TYR A 162 -6.87 -13.37 -6.97
C TYR A 162 -6.67 -12.77 -8.36
N ASP A 163 -7.22 -11.59 -8.59
CA ASP A 163 -6.90 -10.77 -9.75
C ASP A 163 -5.94 -9.66 -9.33
N LEU A 164 -5.08 -9.20 -10.23
CA LEU A 164 -4.06 -8.18 -9.96
C LEU A 164 -4.21 -7.02 -10.93
N LEU A 165 -4.21 -5.80 -10.39
CA LEU A 165 -4.24 -4.55 -11.11
C LEU A 165 -3.04 -3.70 -10.68
N LEU A 166 -2.11 -3.45 -11.61
CA LEU A 166 -0.93 -2.64 -11.38
C LEU A 166 -1.11 -1.29 -12.06
N HIS A 167 -0.90 -0.22 -11.30
CA HIS A 167 -0.82 1.12 -11.86
C HIS A 167 0.51 1.31 -12.60
N GLU A 168 0.46 1.71 -13.87
CA GLU A 168 1.63 2.05 -14.67
C GLU A 168 1.95 3.54 -14.46
N ARG A 169 3.14 3.88 -13.94
CA ARG A 169 3.58 5.29 -13.95
C ARG A 169 3.80 5.73 -15.39
N MET A 170 3.33 6.93 -15.69
CA MET A 170 3.50 7.56 -16.99
C MET A 170 4.90 8.16 -17.15
N ALA A 171 5.62 7.75 -18.19
CA ALA A 171 6.81 8.46 -18.66
C ALA A 171 6.44 9.83 -19.28
N ASN A 172 5.23 9.94 -19.85
CA ASN A 172 4.70 11.19 -20.41
C ASN A 172 3.42 11.60 -19.65
N PRO A 173 3.43 12.70 -18.88
CA PRO A 173 2.28 13.15 -18.10
C PRO A 173 1.07 13.58 -18.93
N ALA A 174 1.23 13.78 -20.25
CA ALA A 174 0.12 14.11 -21.17
C ALA A 174 -0.70 12.88 -21.59
N LYS A 175 -0.20 11.66 -21.35
CA LYS A 175 -0.95 10.43 -21.62
C LYS A 175 -1.74 10.03 -20.35
N PRO A 176 -2.97 9.49 -20.49
CA PRO A 176 -3.71 8.95 -19.35
C PRO A 176 -2.97 7.76 -18.74
N PRO A 177 -3.06 7.52 -17.42
CA PRO A 177 -2.49 6.32 -16.82
C PRO A 177 -3.13 5.07 -17.40
N ASP A 178 -2.28 4.09 -17.63
CA ASP A 178 -2.71 2.75 -17.95
C ASP A 178 -2.58 1.85 -16.72
N PHE A 179 -3.39 0.81 -16.73
CA PHE A 179 -3.30 -0.25 -15.74
C PHE A 179 -2.89 -1.54 -16.44
N HIS A 180 -2.09 -2.34 -15.78
CA HIS A 180 -1.85 -3.71 -16.18
C HIS A 180 -2.73 -4.62 -15.35
N TYR A 181 -3.52 -5.45 -16.01
CA TYR A 181 -4.44 -6.37 -15.38
C TYR A 181 -4.07 -7.81 -15.65
N ARG A 182 -4.19 -8.64 -14.61
CA ARG A 182 -3.96 -10.08 -14.70
C ARG A 182 -5.05 -10.83 -13.94
N GLN A 183 -5.87 -11.55 -14.69
CA GLN A 183 -6.91 -12.42 -14.14
C GLN A 183 -6.31 -13.72 -13.59
N ASN A 184 -6.93 -14.29 -12.53
CA ASN A 184 -6.54 -15.57 -11.92
C ASN A 184 -5.04 -15.64 -11.67
N SER A 185 -4.51 -14.55 -11.13
CA SER A 185 -3.10 -14.38 -10.86
C SER A 185 -2.60 -15.52 -9.97
N SER A 186 -1.57 -16.20 -10.46
CA SER A 186 -0.65 -16.98 -9.65
C SER A 186 0.76 -16.50 -9.96
N LEU A 187 1.62 -16.40 -8.95
CA LEU A 187 3.05 -16.17 -9.11
C LEU A 187 3.69 -17.33 -9.87
N LYS A 188 3.04 -18.50 -9.98
CA LYS A 188 3.54 -19.64 -10.78
C LYS A 188 3.17 -19.59 -12.25
N THR A 189 2.16 -18.82 -12.65
CA THR A 189 1.69 -18.74 -14.04
C THR A 189 2.38 -17.61 -14.80
N ASN A 190 2.53 -17.77 -16.12
CA ASN A 190 3.20 -16.82 -17.01
C ASN A 190 2.60 -15.40 -16.95
N ASN A 191 3.45 -14.41 -17.27
CA ASN A 191 3.22 -12.96 -17.15
C ASN A 191 2.21 -12.41 -18.18
N ASN A 192 0.98 -12.91 -18.19
CA ASN A 192 -0.08 -12.48 -19.10
C ASN A 192 -0.77 -11.21 -18.59
N PHE A 193 -0.04 -10.10 -18.54
CA PHE A 193 -0.64 -8.80 -18.22
C PHE A 193 -1.29 -8.21 -19.46
N GLU A 194 -2.59 -8.00 -19.38
CA GLU A 194 -3.34 -7.22 -20.35
C GLU A 194 -3.23 -5.75 -19.99
N ARG A 195 -2.79 -4.92 -20.93
CA ARG A 195 -2.86 -3.46 -20.76
C ARG A 195 -4.30 -3.04 -20.89
N ILE A 196 -4.78 -2.31 -19.90
CA ILE A 196 -6.11 -1.72 -19.90
C ILE A 196 -6.05 -0.39 -20.63
N ASP A 197 -6.69 -0.32 -21.79
CA ASP A 197 -7.02 0.96 -22.39
C ASP A 197 -8.19 1.59 -21.62
N ARG A 198 -8.05 2.86 -21.24
CA ARG A 198 -9.10 3.66 -20.63
C ARG A 198 -10.39 3.71 -21.44
N LEU A 199 -10.30 3.72 -22.78
CA LEU A 199 -11.47 3.78 -23.65
C LEU A 199 -12.23 2.45 -23.72
N SER A 200 -11.55 1.35 -23.38
CA SER A 200 -12.10 0.00 -23.39
C SER A 200 -11.69 -0.73 -22.09
N PRO A 201 -12.14 -0.25 -20.92
CA PRO A 201 -11.74 -0.84 -19.65
C PRO A 201 -12.14 -2.32 -19.65
N PRO A 202 -11.25 -3.24 -19.24
CA PRO A 202 -11.58 -4.65 -19.29
C PRO A 202 -12.72 -4.93 -18.34
N ASN A 203 -13.48 -5.95 -18.70
CA ASN A 203 -14.44 -6.53 -17.80
C ASN A 203 -13.68 -7.31 -16.72
N ILE A 204 -13.28 -6.63 -15.63
CA ILE A 204 -12.66 -7.28 -14.48
C ILE A 204 -13.70 -8.21 -13.85
N PRO A 205 -13.52 -9.53 -13.95
CA PRO A 205 -14.50 -10.50 -13.48
C PRO A 205 -14.74 -10.30 -11.99
N ASN A 206 -15.99 -10.13 -11.62
CA ASN A 206 -16.39 -9.88 -10.25
C ASN A 206 -16.39 -11.16 -9.39
N LYS A 207 -15.32 -11.97 -9.47
CA LYS A 207 -15.27 -13.33 -8.90
C LYS A 207 -14.16 -13.51 -7.86
N ASN A 208 -12.97 -12.96 -8.10
CA ASN A 208 -11.82 -13.17 -7.23
C ASN A 208 -11.49 -11.88 -6.47
N PRO A 209 -10.88 -12.00 -5.27
CA PRO A 209 -10.32 -10.84 -4.61
C PRO A 209 -9.39 -10.07 -5.56
N LEU A 210 -9.48 -8.75 -5.53
CA LEU A 210 -8.73 -7.88 -6.42
C LEU A 210 -7.62 -7.17 -5.64
N VAL A 211 -6.37 -7.40 -6.03
CA VAL A 211 -5.20 -6.69 -5.52
C VAL A 211 -4.88 -5.52 -6.44
N ILE A 212 -4.84 -4.30 -5.89
CA ILE A 212 -4.52 -3.07 -6.62
C ILE A 212 -3.23 -2.49 -6.05
N LYS A 213 -2.16 -2.43 -6.86
CA LYS A 213 -0.87 -1.86 -6.47
C LYS A 213 -0.63 -0.52 -7.14
N LEU A 214 -0.44 0.52 -6.33
CA LEU A 214 -0.30 1.89 -6.82
C LEU A 214 1.12 2.26 -7.23
N HIS A 215 2.12 1.70 -6.53
CA HIS A 215 3.51 2.06 -6.72
C HIS A 215 4.27 1.15 -7.69
N GLY A 216 3.53 0.25 -8.36
CA GLY A 216 4.08 -0.78 -9.22
C GLY A 216 4.41 -2.07 -8.45
N CYS A 217 5.28 -2.87 -9.04
CA CYS A 217 5.62 -4.21 -8.60
C CYS A 217 7.11 -4.47 -8.93
N LEU A 218 7.91 -4.90 -7.95
CA LEU A 218 9.36 -5.10 -8.13
C LEU A 218 9.75 -6.54 -8.53
N GLN A 219 8.79 -7.44 -8.55
CA GLN A 219 9.01 -8.84 -8.86
C GLN A 219 9.28 -9.01 -10.35
N GLU A 220 10.26 -9.83 -10.70
CA GLU A 220 10.56 -10.18 -12.10
C GLU A 220 9.32 -10.74 -12.83
N ARG A 221 8.44 -11.43 -12.09
CA ARG A 221 7.18 -12.00 -12.59
C ARG A 221 6.06 -10.97 -12.82
N CYS A 222 6.30 -9.71 -12.47
CA CYS A 222 5.46 -8.59 -12.88
C CYS A 222 5.94 -7.93 -14.18
N VAL A 223 7.07 -8.38 -14.74
CA VAL A 223 7.66 -7.86 -15.98
C VAL A 223 7.59 -8.97 -17.02
N GLU A 224 6.75 -8.81 -18.04
CA GLU A 224 6.69 -9.78 -19.14
C GLU A 224 8.04 -9.87 -19.86
N SER A 225 8.50 -11.08 -20.17
CA SER A 225 9.80 -11.29 -20.82
C SER A 225 9.88 -10.50 -22.12
N GLY A 226 10.79 -9.52 -22.20
CA GLY A 226 10.95 -8.65 -23.36
C GLY A 226 10.13 -7.35 -23.35
N ARG A 227 9.34 -7.07 -22.29
CA ARG A 227 8.75 -5.75 -22.06
C ARG A 227 9.58 -4.92 -21.08
N GLU A 228 9.49 -3.60 -21.19
CA GLU A 228 10.09 -2.69 -20.22
C GLU A 228 9.50 -2.92 -18.82
N LYS A 229 10.33 -2.80 -17.78
CA LYS A 229 9.87 -2.91 -16.39
C LYS A 229 8.77 -1.88 -16.14
N ILE A 230 7.67 -2.30 -15.50
CA ILE A 230 6.58 -1.38 -15.11
C ILE A 230 7.20 -0.25 -14.28
N PRO A 231 7.07 1.02 -14.70
CA PRO A 231 7.71 2.11 -14.00
C PRO A 231 7.15 2.24 -12.57
N LEU A 232 8.05 2.28 -11.59
CA LEU A 232 7.67 2.42 -10.18
C LEU A 232 7.15 3.84 -9.90
N THR A 233 6.38 4.02 -8.84
CA THR A 233 6.12 5.33 -8.25
C THR A 233 6.81 5.39 -6.91
N VAL A 234 7.81 6.26 -6.75
CA VAL A 234 8.58 6.35 -5.52
C VAL A 234 9.08 7.75 -5.21
N THR A 235 9.41 8.58 -6.21
CA THR A 235 9.92 9.94 -6.01
C THR A 235 8.81 10.97 -6.00
N ASP A 236 9.02 12.12 -5.37
CA ASP A 236 8.01 13.20 -5.32
C ASP A 236 7.48 13.58 -6.72
N GLN A 237 8.37 13.67 -7.72
CA GLN A 237 7.98 13.94 -9.10
C GLN A 237 7.06 12.88 -9.70
N ASP A 238 7.20 11.61 -9.30
CA ASP A 238 6.30 10.52 -9.74
C ASP A 238 4.87 10.82 -9.30
N TYR A 239 4.72 11.28 -8.06
CA TYR A 239 3.41 11.50 -7.48
C TYR A 239 2.74 12.81 -7.90
N LEU A 240 3.52 13.81 -8.33
CA LEU A 240 2.99 15.01 -8.98
C LEU A 240 2.35 14.71 -10.35
N SER A 241 2.46 13.48 -10.86
CA SER A 241 1.79 13.10 -12.09
C SER A 241 0.25 13.20 -11.95
N PRO A 242 -0.45 13.78 -12.95
CA PRO A 242 -1.91 13.84 -12.95
C PRO A 242 -2.58 12.47 -12.78
N SER A 243 -1.92 11.40 -13.25
CA SER A 243 -2.33 10.00 -13.11
C SER A 243 -2.59 9.59 -11.67
N LEU A 244 -1.70 9.97 -10.74
CA LEU A 244 -1.85 9.61 -9.33
C LEU A 244 -2.74 10.59 -8.59
N TYR A 245 -2.59 11.88 -8.86
CA TYR A 245 -3.46 12.90 -8.26
C TYR A 245 -4.94 12.65 -8.60
N LYS A 246 -5.26 12.18 -9.82
CA LYS A 246 -6.63 11.86 -10.24
C LYS A 246 -6.88 10.37 -10.35
N LEU A 247 -6.18 9.55 -9.57
CA LEU A 247 -6.27 8.08 -9.65
C LEU A 247 -7.71 7.55 -9.66
N HIS A 248 -8.59 8.15 -8.84
CA HIS A 248 -9.99 7.78 -8.77
C HIS A 248 -10.75 8.00 -10.09
N GLU A 249 -10.36 8.95 -10.94
CA GLU A 249 -10.96 9.17 -12.27
C GLU A 249 -10.54 8.09 -13.27
N PHE A 250 -9.40 7.45 -13.03
CA PHE A 250 -8.78 6.51 -13.95
C PHE A 250 -9.06 5.05 -13.63
N LEU A 251 -9.48 4.74 -12.40
CA LEU A 251 -9.94 3.39 -12.07
C LEU A 251 -11.16 3.00 -12.93
N PRO A 252 -11.24 1.73 -13.40
CA PRO A 252 -12.43 1.22 -14.05
C PRO A 252 -13.71 1.54 -13.27
N VAL A 253 -14.77 1.93 -13.96
CA VAL A 253 -16.02 2.42 -13.33
C VAL A 253 -16.57 1.41 -12.31
N SER A 254 -16.50 0.11 -12.61
CA SER A 254 -16.93 -0.95 -11.70
C SER A 254 -16.13 -1.00 -10.40
N ILE A 255 -14.82 -0.76 -10.44
CA ILE A 255 -13.97 -0.64 -9.25
C ILE A 255 -14.32 0.64 -8.51
N ARG A 256 -14.43 1.78 -9.21
CA ARG A 256 -14.71 3.07 -8.60
C ARG A 256 -16.03 3.06 -7.83
N LEU A 257 -17.11 2.51 -8.40
CA LEU A 257 -18.39 2.40 -7.71
C LEU A 257 -18.28 1.57 -6.44
N LYS A 258 -17.58 0.43 -6.48
CA LYS A 258 -17.31 -0.37 -5.29
C LYS A 258 -16.54 0.43 -4.24
N LEU A 259 -15.50 1.16 -4.64
CA LEU A 259 -14.71 1.96 -3.69
C LEU A 259 -15.54 3.04 -2.97
N LEU A 260 -16.56 3.59 -3.64
CA LEU A 260 -17.46 4.60 -3.10
C LEU A 260 -18.60 4.00 -2.24
N ASP A 261 -18.94 2.72 -2.45
CA ASP A 261 -19.98 2.03 -1.67
C ASP A 261 -19.43 1.33 -0.42
N ASN A 262 -18.11 1.18 -0.33
CA ASN A 262 -17.41 0.47 0.74
C ASN A 262 -16.69 1.42 1.70
N ASP A 263 -16.57 0.99 2.96
CA ASP A 263 -15.72 1.63 3.95
C ASP A 263 -14.25 1.22 3.72
N TRP A 264 -13.31 1.99 4.24
CA TRP A 264 -11.87 1.75 4.06
C TRP A 264 -11.20 1.42 5.38
N LEU A 265 -10.27 0.47 5.37
CA LEU A 265 -9.46 0.11 6.54
C LEU A 265 -7.96 0.12 6.21
N PHE A 266 -7.25 1.08 6.80
CA PHE A 266 -5.81 1.26 6.61
C PHE A 266 -5.01 0.51 7.70
N PHE A 267 -4.01 -0.25 7.26
CA PHE A 267 -3.03 -0.93 8.11
C PHE A 267 -1.61 -0.51 7.76
N GLY A 268 -0.77 -0.30 8.78
CA GLY A 268 0.66 -0.03 8.60
C GLY A 268 0.94 1.24 7.77
N TYR A 269 0.01 2.20 7.79
CA TYR A 269 0.10 3.44 7.03
C TYR A 269 0.16 4.65 7.99
N SER A 270 1.13 5.54 7.77
CA SER A 270 1.39 6.68 8.65
C SER A 270 0.58 7.94 8.31
N PHE A 271 -0.07 7.97 7.14
CA PHE A 271 -0.71 9.16 6.57
C PHE A 271 0.23 10.37 6.45
N LYS A 272 1.54 10.17 6.47
CA LYS A 272 2.51 11.22 6.09
C LYS A 272 2.39 11.53 4.60
N ASP A 273 2.32 10.49 3.78
CA ASP A 273 2.24 10.61 2.33
C ASP A 273 0.96 11.35 1.88
N LEU A 274 1.21 12.44 1.16
CA LEU A 274 0.21 13.41 0.70
C LEU A 274 -0.75 12.79 -0.31
N HIS A 275 -0.32 11.81 -1.10
CA HIS A 275 -1.08 11.32 -2.24
C HIS A 275 -2.23 10.44 -1.80
N VAL A 276 -2.02 9.57 -0.81
CA VAL A 276 -3.14 8.83 -0.21
C VAL A 276 -4.12 9.78 0.47
N ARG A 277 -3.63 10.85 1.13
CA ARG A 277 -4.52 11.87 1.71
C ARG A 277 -5.36 12.58 0.65
N LEU A 278 -4.76 12.90 -0.51
CA LEU A 278 -5.46 13.51 -1.64
C LEU A 278 -6.45 12.53 -2.29
N PHE A 279 -6.04 11.29 -2.50
CA PHE A 279 -6.90 10.22 -3.01
C PHE A 279 -8.13 10.02 -2.13
N ILE A 280 -7.94 9.94 -0.80
CA ILE A 280 -9.04 9.90 0.18
C ILE A 280 -9.96 11.12 0.05
N ARG A 281 -9.38 12.32 -0.01
CA ARG A 281 -10.15 13.55 -0.17
C ARG A 281 -10.99 13.54 -1.45
N HIS A 282 -10.45 13.03 -2.55
CA HIS A 282 -11.20 12.92 -3.79
C HIS A 282 -12.32 11.88 -3.70
N LEU A 283 -12.08 10.73 -3.06
CA LEU A 283 -13.16 9.76 -2.82
C LEU A 283 -14.36 10.39 -2.11
N TYR A 284 -14.11 11.30 -1.15
CA TYR A 284 -15.18 12.07 -0.50
C TYR A 284 -15.89 13.04 -1.44
N GLN A 285 -15.14 13.79 -2.25
CA GLN A 285 -15.70 14.82 -3.12
C GLN A 285 -16.53 14.25 -4.27
N PHE A 286 -16.21 13.04 -4.72
CA PHE A 286 -16.82 12.43 -5.90
C PHE A 286 -17.78 11.28 -5.58
N SER A 287 -18.19 11.09 -4.32
CA SER A 287 -19.24 10.12 -4.01
C SER A 287 -20.59 10.62 -4.53
N PRO A 288 -21.18 9.99 -5.57
CA PRO A 288 -22.52 10.35 -6.05
C PRO A 288 -23.62 9.81 -5.13
N SER A 289 -23.26 8.96 -4.16
CA SER A 289 -24.20 8.29 -3.29
C SER A 289 -24.52 9.14 -2.06
N LYS A 290 -25.69 8.89 -1.44
CA LYS A 290 -26.04 9.51 -0.15
C LYS A 290 -25.12 9.05 0.99
N ARG A 291 -24.31 8.00 0.76
CA ARG A 291 -23.44 7.41 1.78
C ARG A 291 -22.00 7.80 1.50
N VAL A 292 -21.41 8.44 2.48
CA VAL A 292 -20.00 8.78 2.46
C VAL A 292 -19.20 7.59 3.03
N PRO A 293 -18.20 7.05 2.32
CA PRO A 293 -17.30 6.03 2.86
C PRO A 293 -16.70 6.42 4.19
N ARG A 294 -16.77 5.53 5.18
CA ARG A 294 -16.03 5.73 6.44
C ARG A 294 -14.60 5.26 6.24
N ILE A 295 -13.66 5.96 6.87
CA ILE A 295 -12.25 5.63 6.78
C ILE A 295 -11.74 5.30 8.16
N PHE A 296 -11.30 4.06 8.33
CA PHE A 296 -10.72 3.54 9.54
C PHE A 296 -9.21 3.35 9.34
N ALA A 297 -8.44 3.61 10.39
CA ALA A 297 -7.00 3.44 10.36
C ALA A 297 -6.50 2.83 11.67
N MET A 298 -5.90 1.64 11.59
CA MET A 298 -5.26 1.02 12.75
C MET A 298 -3.81 1.48 12.85
N SER A 299 -3.51 2.29 13.85
CA SER A 299 -2.20 2.92 14.00
C SER A 299 -1.73 2.98 15.45
N ARG A 300 -0.40 2.95 15.62
CA ARG A 300 0.29 3.20 16.91
C ARG A 300 0.50 4.70 17.19
N GLY A 301 -0.05 5.58 16.35
CA GLY A 301 0.20 7.02 16.39
C GLY A 301 -0.20 7.71 17.70
N SER A 302 0.43 8.87 17.92
CA SER A 302 0.18 9.73 19.09
C SER A 302 -1.25 10.25 19.14
N ASN A 303 -1.70 10.64 20.34
CA ASN A 303 -3.03 11.23 20.51
C ASN A 303 -3.23 12.51 19.67
N LEU A 304 -2.16 13.27 19.42
CA LEU A 304 -2.21 14.44 18.55
C LEU A 304 -2.55 14.06 17.10
N LEU A 305 -1.85 13.05 16.55
CA LEU A 305 -2.14 12.55 15.20
C LEU A 305 -3.58 12.02 15.12
N LYS A 306 -4.07 11.36 16.17
CA LYS A 306 -5.46 10.90 16.24
C LYS A 306 -6.45 12.06 16.12
N THR A 307 -6.23 13.15 16.86
CA THR A 307 -7.08 14.34 16.81
C THR A 307 -7.09 14.99 15.43
N ILE A 308 -5.91 15.17 14.83
CA ILE A 308 -5.77 15.78 13.50
C ILE A 308 -6.44 14.91 12.42
N ARG A 309 -6.27 13.59 12.48
CA ARG A 309 -6.86 12.69 11.49
C ARG A 309 -8.37 12.55 11.66
N LYS A 310 -8.87 12.60 12.91
CA LYS A 310 -10.31 12.61 13.17
C LYS A 310 -11.01 13.84 12.57
N SER A 311 -10.39 15.02 12.61
CA SER A 311 -10.95 16.22 11.96
C SER A 311 -10.97 16.14 10.42
N GLN A 312 -10.21 15.20 9.85
CA GLN A 312 -10.18 14.89 8.41
C GLN A 312 -11.14 13.75 8.03
N GLY A 313 -11.98 13.28 8.96
CA GLY A 313 -12.92 12.18 8.72
C GLY A 313 -12.29 10.78 8.83
N ILE A 314 -11.05 10.68 9.33
CA ILE A 314 -10.34 9.40 9.51
C ILE A 314 -10.45 8.95 10.97
N GLN A 315 -11.14 7.83 11.20
CA GLN A 315 -11.31 7.22 12.51
C GLN A 315 -10.07 6.39 12.85
N MET A 316 -9.26 6.93 13.76
CA MET A 316 -8.00 6.31 14.18
C MET A 316 -8.24 5.32 15.32
N ILE A 317 -8.11 4.03 15.02
CA ILE A 317 -8.27 2.93 15.96
C ILE A 317 -6.89 2.54 16.50
N PRO A 318 -6.74 2.29 17.82
CA PRO A 318 -5.52 1.74 18.38
C PRO A 318 -5.09 0.48 17.62
N TYR A 319 -3.79 0.35 17.35
CA TYR A 319 -3.27 -0.82 16.65
C TYR A 319 -3.41 -2.09 17.49
N GLN A 320 -4.50 -2.83 17.27
CA GLN A 320 -4.82 -4.09 17.94
C GLN A 320 -5.16 -5.17 16.90
N PRO A 321 -4.18 -5.57 16.06
CA PRO A 321 -4.43 -6.51 14.96
C PRO A 321 -4.97 -7.85 15.46
N ASN A 322 -4.51 -8.35 16.61
CA ASN A 322 -4.98 -9.62 17.17
C ASN A 322 -6.45 -9.58 17.57
N LEU A 323 -6.89 -8.49 18.21
CA LEU A 323 -8.30 -8.31 18.59
C LEU A 323 -9.17 -8.21 17.33
N PHE A 324 -8.73 -7.43 16.34
CA PHE A 324 -9.39 -7.34 15.05
C PHE A 324 -9.51 -8.71 14.37
N THR A 325 -8.41 -9.46 14.25
CA THR A 325 -8.41 -10.76 13.56
C THR A 325 -9.23 -11.81 14.29
N ARG A 326 -9.20 -11.83 15.64
CA ARG A 326 -10.09 -12.70 16.44
C ARG A 326 -11.56 -12.36 16.21
N GLY A 327 -11.89 -11.08 16.25
CA GLY A 327 -13.24 -10.61 16.02
C GLY A 327 -13.72 -10.94 14.62
N LEU A 328 -12.87 -10.75 13.61
CA LEU A 328 -13.15 -11.07 12.21
C LEU A 328 -13.35 -12.56 11.99
N CYS A 329 -12.48 -13.39 12.56
CA CYS A 329 -12.44 -14.83 12.33
C CYS A 329 -13.34 -15.68 13.24
N GLY A 330 -13.84 -15.10 14.34
CA GLY A 330 -14.52 -15.82 15.42
C GLY A 330 -13.52 -16.39 16.45
N SER A 331 -13.91 -16.46 17.72
CA SER A 331 -13.09 -16.94 18.85
C SER A 331 -12.87 -18.46 18.88
N GLY A 332 -13.54 -19.22 18.01
CA GLY A 332 -13.68 -20.66 18.16
C GLY A 332 -12.53 -21.55 17.68
N GLN A 333 -11.42 -21.01 17.15
CA GLN A 333 -10.41 -21.85 16.47
C GLN A 333 -8.94 -21.43 16.64
N GLU A 334 -8.59 -20.70 17.72
CA GLU A 334 -7.19 -20.28 17.94
C GLU A 334 -6.22 -21.40 18.39
N GLU A 335 -6.68 -22.62 18.70
CA GLU A 335 -5.80 -23.64 19.35
C GLU A 335 -5.39 -24.83 18.48
N GLN A 336 -5.69 -24.86 17.17
CA GLN A 336 -5.28 -25.97 16.30
C GLN A 336 -4.51 -25.48 15.08
N SER A 337 -3.31 -24.95 15.30
CA SER A 337 -2.22 -25.08 14.34
C SER A 337 -0.90 -25.17 15.10
N PRO A 338 -0.02 -26.12 14.74
CA PRO A 338 1.20 -26.47 15.47
C PRO A 338 2.28 -25.37 15.45
#